data_AF-A0AAX2GZV0-F1
#
_entry.id   AF-A0AAX2GZV0-F1
#
_cell.length_a   1.000
_cell.length_b   1.000
_cell.length_c   1.000
_cell.angle_alpha   90.00
_cell.angle_beta   90.00
_cell.angle_gamma   90.00
#
_symmetry.space_group_name_H-M   'P 1'
#
loop_
_entity.id
_entity.type
_entity.pdbx_description
1 polymer ?
#
loop_
_entity_poly.entity_id
_entity_poly.type
_entity_poly.pdbx_seq_one_letter_code
_entity_poly.pdbx_strand_id
1 'polypeptide(L)'
;MAAKIDAADLLVISLAEHNGNFSTAFKNTMDWLSRVPNRKAWGDRRVLLLATSPGPRGAQSVLNIAVNEFPFRGATVVGSFSLPSFGDTFDTEKGCIKDPAKDAELKQLVNSL
;
A
#
# COMPACT_ATOMS: atom_id res chain seq x y z
N MET A 1 4.96 -11.89 12.36
CA MET A 1 4.28 -10.97 11.44
C MET A 1 2.76 -11.06 11.57
N ALA A 2 2.16 -12.24 11.38
CA ALA A 2 0.72 -12.48 11.52
C ALA A 2 0.10 -11.90 12.82
N ALA A 3 0.68 -12.22 13.99
CA ALA A 3 0.20 -11.68 15.27
C ALA A 3 0.23 -10.14 15.34
N LYS A 4 1.20 -9.49 14.69
CA LYS A 4 1.24 -8.02 14.61
C LYS A 4 0.13 -7.47 13.72
N ILE A 5 -0.18 -8.17 12.62
CA ILE A 5 -1.31 -7.83 11.75
C ILE A 5 -2.63 -7.96 12.53
N ASP A 6 -2.80 -9.04 13.30
CA ASP A 6 -4.04 -9.29 14.06
C ASP A 6 -4.23 -8.35 15.24
N ALA A 7 -3.15 -7.76 15.75
CA ALA A 7 -3.20 -6.76 16.80
C ALA A 7 -3.42 -5.34 16.28
N ALA A 8 -3.34 -5.11 14.96
CA ALA A 8 -3.45 -3.78 14.38
C ALA A 8 -4.92 -3.38 14.13
N ASP A 9 -5.21 -2.10 14.31
CA ASP A 9 -6.49 -1.51 13.91
C ASP A 9 -6.53 -1.14 12.42
N LEU A 10 -5.37 -0.76 11.88
CA LEU A 10 -5.16 -0.35 10.49
C LEU A 10 -3.79 -0.82 10.02
N LEU A 11 -3.71 -1.37 8.80
CA LEU A 11 -2.46 -1.62 8.10
C LEU A 11 -2.23 -0.52 7.06
N VAL A 12 -1.02 0.03 7.02
CA VAL A 12 -0.57 0.88 5.91
C VAL A 12 0.45 0.09 5.11
N ILE A 13 0.16 -0.17 3.84
CA ILE A 13 1.01 -0.99 2.98
C ILE A 13 1.48 -0.16 1.79
N SER A 14 2.78 0.13 1.74
CA SER A 14 3.43 0.83 0.63
C SER A 14 4.02 -0.17 -0.36
N LEU A 15 3.62 -0.08 -1.63
CA LEU A 15 3.96 -1.00 -2.70
C LEU A 15 4.93 -0.37 -3.69
N ALA A 16 5.96 -1.12 -4.05
CA ALA A 16 6.77 -0.86 -5.23
C ALA A 16 6.28 -1.71 -6.39
N GLU A 17 6.34 -1.17 -7.61
CA GLU A 17 5.96 -1.89 -8.84
C GLU A 17 7.20 -2.46 -9.52
N HIS A 18 7.25 -3.79 -9.64
CA HIS A 18 8.27 -4.51 -10.39
C HIS A 18 7.58 -5.21 -11.57
N ASN A 19 7.90 -4.79 -12.80
CA ASN A 19 7.30 -5.33 -14.03
C ASN A 19 5.75 -5.29 -14.03
N GLY A 20 5.16 -4.18 -13.56
CA GLY A 20 3.72 -4.02 -13.48
C GLY A 20 3.04 -4.80 -12.34
N ASN A 21 3.82 -5.40 -11.43
CA ASN A 21 3.31 -6.28 -10.38
C ASN A 21 4.06 -6.08 -9.04
N PHE A 22 3.73 -6.89 -8.04
CA PHE A 22 4.39 -6.92 -6.75
C PHE A 22 5.88 -7.22 -6.86
N SER A 23 6.68 -6.63 -5.98
CA SER A 23 8.06 -7.08 -5.80
C SER A 23 8.09 -8.53 -5.32
N THR A 24 9.14 -9.28 -5.70
CA THR A 24 9.32 -10.68 -5.28
C THR A 24 9.31 -10.83 -3.77
N ALA A 25 9.94 -9.89 -3.05
CA ALA A 25 9.96 -9.88 -1.60
C ALA A 25 8.56 -9.73 -1.01
N PHE A 26 7.76 -8.78 -1.52
CA PHE A 26 6.40 -8.57 -1.03
C PHE A 26 5.50 -9.77 -1.31
N LYS A 27 5.56 -10.32 -2.52
CA LYS A 27 4.76 -11.49 -2.90
C LYS A 27 5.10 -12.71 -2.06
N ASN A 28 6.39 -12.97 -1.80
CA ASN A 28 6.81 -14.04 -0.91
C ASN A 28 6.27 -13.86 0.52
N THR A 29 6.32 -12.64 1.07
CA THR A 29 5.75 -12.34 2.38
C THR A 29 4.23 -12.60 2.41
N MET A 30 3.51 -12.16 1.37
CA MET A 30 2.06 -12.40 1.23
C MET A 30 1.74 -13.90 1.15
N ASP A 31 2.54 -14.67 0.41
CA ASP A 31 2.36 -16.11 0.27
C ASP A 31 2.49 -16.83 1.62
N TRP A 32 3.50 -16.47 2.42
CA TRP A 32 3.64 -17.01 3.78
C TRP A 32 2.50 -16.59 4.72
N LEU A 33 2.00 -15.35 4.61
CA LEU A 33 0.84 -14.92 5.39
C LEU A 33 -0.42 -15.73 5.05
N SER A 34 -0.58 -16.14 3.79
CA SER A 34 -1.72 -16.97 3.35
C SER A 34 -1.70 -18.40 3.90
N ARG A 35 -0.56 -18.85 4.46
CA ARG A 35 -0.40 -20.19 5.03
C ARG A 35 -0.67 -20.25 6.54
N VAL A 36 -0.92 -19.12 7.19
CA VAL A 36 -1.22 -19.09 8.63
C VAL A 36 -2.62 -19.69 8.86
N PRO A 37 -2.76 -20.71 9.73
CA PRO A 37 -4.04 -21.40 9.91
C PRO A 37 -5.10 -20.49 10.54
N ASN A 38 -6.36 -20.77 10.22
CA ASN A 38 -7.56 -20.13 10.80
C ASN A 38 -7.68 -18.62 10.61
N ARG A 39 -7.07 -18.06 9.54
CA ARG A 39 -7.20 -16.65 9.18
C ARG A 39 -6.96 -16.43 7.69
N LYS A 40 -7.37 -15.27 7.19
CA LYS A 40 -6.93 -14.77 5.88
C LYS A 40 -5.59 -14.02 6.02
N ALA A 41 -4.91 -13.80 4.89
CA ALA A 41 -3.60 -13.17 4.86
C ALA A 41 -3.59 -11.82 5.59
N TRP A 42 -4.62 -11.00 5.39
CA TRP A 42 -4.74 -9.68 6.02
C TRP A 42 -5.53 -9.67 7.32
N GLY A 43 -6.04 -10.81 7.80
CA GLY A 43 -6.64 -10.93 9.14
C GLY A 43 -7.95 -10.13 9.32
N ASP A 44 -8.69 -9.91 8.24
CA ASP A 44 -9.93 -9.11 8.18
C ASP A 44 -9.74 -7.67 8.69
N ARG A 45 -8.57 -7.08 8.36
CA ARG A 45 -8.15 -5.74 8.83
C ARG A 45 -8.48 -4.64 7.83
N ARG A 46 -8.65 -3.42 8.35
CA ARG A 46 -8.65 -2.20 7.54
C ARG A 46 -7.25 -2.00 6.95
N VAL A 47 -7.18 -1.66 5.66
CA VAL A 47 -5.92 -1.46 4.94
C VAL A 47 -5.95 -0.16 4.13
N LEU A 48 -4.95 0.69 4.33
CA LEU A 48 -4.60 1.81 3.48
C LEU A 48 -3.47 1.37 2.53
N LEU A 49 -3.70 1.49 1.22
CA LEU A 49 -2.73 1.08 0.20
C LEU A 49 -2.01 2.29 -0.39
N LEU A 50 -0.69 2.31 -0.33
CA LEU A 50 0.13 3.36 -0.91
C LEU A 50 1.00 2.75 -2.02
N ALA A 51 1.29 3.52 -3.06
CA ALA A 51 2.27 3.12 -4.06
C ALA A 51 3.03 4.33 -4.61
N THR A 52 4.25 4.10 -5.07
CA THR A 52 5.05 5.13 -5.74
C THR A 52 6.04 4.51 -6.71
N SER A 53 6.46 5.27 -7.71
CA SER A 53 7.58 4.89 -8.58
C SER A 53 8.28 6.13 -9.17
N PRO A 54 9.49 5.96 -9.73
CA PRO A 54 10.15 7.04 -10.49
C PRO A 54 9.39 7.45 -11.75
N GLY A 55 8.50 6.60 -12.26
CA GLY A 55 7.75 6.86 -13.49
C GLY A 55 6.47 7.69 -13.25
N PRO A 56 5.90 8.27 -14.32
CA PRO A 56 4.74 9.15 -14.24
C PRO A 56 3.45 8.44 -13.81
N ARG A 57 3.42 7.11 -13.84
CA ARG A 57 2.27 6.30 -13.39
C ARG A 57 2.28 5.98 -11.90
N GLY A 58 3.33 6.32 -11.14
CA GLY A 58 3.35 6.16 -9.68
C GLY A 58 2.99 4.75 -9.18
N ALA A 59 3.46 3.70 -9.85
CA ALA A 59 3.14 2.31 -9.52
C ALA A 59 1.62 1.96 -9.53
N GLN A 60 0.84 2.61 -10.41
CA GLN A 60 -0.62 2.41 -10.49
C GLN A 60 -1.02 0.95 -10.80
N SER A 61 -0.21 0.18 -11.54
CA SER A 61 -0.59 -1.18 -11.93
C SER A 61 -0.61 -2.11 -10.73
N VAL A 62 0.46 -2.11 -9.92
CA VAL A 62 0.50 -2.90 -8.68
C VAL A 62 -0.52 -2.40 -7.65
N LEU A 63 -0.75 -1.09 -7.57
CA LEU A 63 -1.78 -0.53 -6.69
C LEU A 63 -3.18 -1.03 -7.06
N ASN A 64 -3.50 -1.02 -8.36
CA ASN A 64 -4.77 -1.54 -8.86
C ASN A 64 -4.93 -3.04 -8.58
N ILE A 65 -3.87 -3.83 -8.75
CA ILE A 65 -3.88 -5.26 -8.39
C ILE A 65 -4.20 -5.40 -6.90
N ALA A 66 -3.52 -4.66 -6.02
CA ALA A 66 -3.73 -4.74 -4.58
C ALA A 66 -5.15 -4.31 -4.15
N VAL A 67 -5.65 -3.20 -4.67
CA VAL A 67 -7.00 -2.68 -4.37
C VAL A 67 -8.07 -3.72 -4.71
N ASN A 68 -7.93 -4.43 -5.84
CA ASN A 68 -8.89 -5.41 -6.28
C ASN A 68 -8.71 -6.79 -5.62
N GLU A 69 -7.48 -7.23 -5.37
CA GLU A 69 -7.21 -8.58 -4.84
C GLU A 69 -7.27 -8.67 -3.31
N PHE A 70 -6.85 -7.63 -2.59
CA PHE A 70 -6.71 -7.72 -1.14
C PHE A 70 -8.03 -7.96 -0.39
N PRO A 71 -9.20 -7.47 -0.86
CA PRO A 71 -10.48 -7.83 -0.26
C PRO A 71 -10.74 -9.33 -0.19
N PHE A 72 -10.41 -10.08 -1.24
CA PHE A 72 -10.53 -11.55 -1.23
C PHE A 72 -9.59 -12.21 -0.23
N ARG A 73 -8.54 -11.50 0.21
CA ARG A 73 -7.53 -11.94 1.18
C ARG A 73 -7.76 -11.36 2.58
N GLY A 74 -8.96 -10.85 2.87
CA GLY A 74 -9.36 -10.37 4.20
C GLY A 74 -8.89 -8.96 4.51
N ALA A 75 -8.84 -8.08 3.51
CA ALA A 75 -8.64 -6.66 3.75
C ALA A 75 -9.93 -5.88 3.52
N THR A 76 -10.23 -4.93 4.39
CA THR A 76 -11.15 -3.83 4.07
C THR A 76 -10.29 -2.68 3.56
N VAL A 77 -10.22 -2.49 2.25
CA VAL A 77 -9.46 -1.37 1.67
C VAL A 77 -10.22 -0.08 1.96
N VAL A 78 -9.64 0.76 2.83
CA VAL A 78 -10.26 2.01 3.29
C VAL A 78 -9.77 3.24 2.53
N GLY A 79 -8.76 3.06 1.69
CA GLY A 79 -8.16 4.13 0.91
C GLY A 79 -7.03 3.60 0.05
N SER A 80 -6.74 4.31 -1.04
CA SER A 80 -5.53 4.10 -1.82
C SER A 80 -4.93 5.43 -2.29
N PHE A 81 -3.61 5.48 -2.41
CA PHE A 81 -2.89 6.67 -2.87
C PHE A 81 -1.67 6.28 -3.71
N SER A 82 -1.45 7.03 -4.79
CA SER A 82 -0.29 6.89 -5.67
C SER A 82 0.45 8.22 -5.79
N LEU A 83 1.77 8.18 -5.58
CA LEU A 83 2.67 9.30 -5.82
C LEU A 83 3.49 9.04 -7.11
N PRO A 84 3.25 9.77 -8.20
CA PRO A 84 4.04 9.65 -9.43
C PRO A 84 5.37 10.39 -9.33
N SER A 85 6.32 10.03 -10.19
CA SER A 85 7.59 10.75 -10.37
C SER A 85 8.33 11.03 -9.06
N PHE A 86 8.57 10.01 -8.24
CA PHE A 86 9.06 10.15 -6.87
C PHE A 86 10.29 11.07 -6.71
N GLY A 87 11.24 11.02 -7.65
CA GLY A 87 12.44 11.87 -7.60
C GLY A 87 12.13 13.38 -7.69
N ASP A 88 11.06 13.73 -8.41
CA ASP A 88 10.64 15.11 -8.61
C ASP A 88 9.63 15.55 -7.55
N THR A 89 8.77 14.63 -7.08
CA THR A 89 7.60 14.95 -6.24
C THR A 89 7.82 14.70 -4.75
N PHE A 90 8.92 14.04 -4.35
CA PHE A 90 9.26 13.83 -2.94
C PHE A 90 10.60 14.48 -2.58
N ASP A 91 10.66 15.08 -1.40
CA ASP A 91 11.87 15.62 -0.79
C ASP A 91 12.41 14.59 0.20
N THR A 92 13.48 13.89 -0.17
CA THR A 92 14.09 12.86 0.67
C THR A 92 14.83 13.44 1.87
N GLU A 93 15.27 14.70 1.81
CA GLU A 93 15.96 15.35 2.93
C GLU A 93 14.96 15.80 3.98
N LYS A 94 13.82 16.37 3.55
CA LYS A 94 12.74 16.82 4.44
C LYS A 94 11.73 15.73 4.79
N GLY A 95 11.74 14.62 4.05
CA GLY A 95 10.79 13.52 4.20
C GLY A 95 9.35 13.90 3.87
N CYS A 96 9.13 14.81 2.91
CA CYS A 96 7.79 15.33 2.59
C CYS A 96 7.52 15.35 1.09
N ILE A 97 6.23 15.34 0.73
CA ILE A 97 5.79 15.51 -0.67
C ILE A 97 5.96 16.99 -1.05
N LYS A 98 6.62 17.24 -2.19
CA LYS A 98 6.83 18.59 -2.77
C LYS A 98 5.60 19.09 -3.51
N ASP A 99 4.86 18.17 -4.14
CA ASP A 99 3.61 18.47 -4.84
C ASP A 99 2.49 18.78 -3.82
N PRO A 100 2.03 20.05 -3.72
CA PRO A 100 1.04 20.43 -2.72
C PRO A 100 -0.32 19.75 -2.91
N ALA A 101 -0.69 19.42 -4.15
CA ALA A 101 -1.96 18.77 -4.44
C ALA A 101 -1.93 17.32 -3.94
N LYS A 102 -0.82 16.60 -4.20
CA LYS A 102 -0.61 15.23 -3.72
C LYS A 102 -0.46 15.15 -2.21
N ASP A 103 0.22 16.12 -1.60
CA ASP A 103 0.33 16.23 -0.14
C ASP A 103 -1.04 16.44 0.51
N ALA A 104 -1.87 17.35 -0.04
CA ALA A 104 -3.22 17.58 0.43
C ALA A 104 -4.11 16.34 0.25
N GLU A 105 -4.03 15.67 -0.90
CA GLU A 105 -4.76 14.42 -1.19
C GLU A 105 -4.46 13.34 -0.13
N LEU A 106 -3.18 13.08 0.16
CA LEU A 106 -2.79 12.09 1.16
C LEU A 106 -3.25 12.48 2.58
N LYS A 107 -3.12 13.76 2.95
CA LYS A 107 -3.55 14.25 4.27
C LYS A 107 -5.07 14.13 4.45
N GLN A 108 -5.85 14.49 3.44
CA GLN A 108 -7.31 14.34 3.46
C GLN A 108 -7.70 12.88 3.59
N LEU A 109 -7.04 11.99 2.84
CA LEU A 109 -7.28 10.56 2.92
C LEU A 109 -7.03 10.04 4.33
N VAL A 110 -5.87 10.35 4.93
CA VAL A 110 -5.53 9.90 6.29
C VAL A 110 -6.49 10.45 7.34
N ASN A 111 -6.90 11.71 7.23
CA ASN A 111 -7.84 12.33 8.17
C ASN A 111 -9.27 11.73 8.09
N SER A 112 -9.59 10.98 7.04
CA SER A 112 -10.88 10.33 6.86
C SER A 112 -10.97 8.91 7.43
N LEU A 113 -9.83 8.34 7.87
CA LEU A 113 -9.72 6.96 8.37
C LEU A 113 -10.07 6.83 9.85
#